data_AF-A0AAD9Q2G0-F1
#
_entry.id   AF-A0AAD9Q2G0-F1
#
_cell.length_a   1.000
_cell.length_b   1.000
_cell.length_c   1.000
_cell.angle_alpha   90.00
_cell.angle_beta   90.00
_cell.angle_gamma   90.00
#
_symmetry.space_group_name_H-M   'P 1'
#
loop_
_entity.id
_entity.type
_entity.pdbx_description
1 polymer ?
#
loop_
_entity_poly.entity_id
_entity_poly.type
_entity_poly.pdbx_seq_one_letter_code
_entity_poly.pdbx_strand_id
1 'polypeptide(L)'
;MDEFIQLCREAGIDTSKTLVQIKEKWRGVFDKYKYVCDNNNRTGRDSKTCEFYDDIDEFMASSDKVNPKFVKETNVASQKRKGSKEVSAAEESDCVATTADPITDTEPGEDDNTKIKQPNQKKNPSGLQRKKRKTTSIDSTDTENAILHMFEAQQEAFQRSEEKDERMLQAMMKSQEDAQRRHQEFTVTVLAKLGDIFASKK
;
A
#
# COMPACT_ATOMS: atom_id res chain seq x y z
N MET A 1 20.92 -3.05 -36.81
CA MET A 1 20.88 -1.63 -36.37
C MET A 1 20.49 -1.61 -34.90
N ASP A 2 20.81 -0.56 -34.16
CA ASP A 2 20.26 -0.37 -32.81
C ASP A 2 18.75 -0.13 -32.94
N GLU A 3 17.92 -1.01 -32.35
CA GLU A 3 16.46 -0.97 -32.43
C GLU A 3 15.91 0.36 -31.92
N PHE A 4 16.56 0.94 -30.90
CA PHE A 4 16.19 2.25 -30.38
C PHE A 4 16.45 3.38 -31.38
N ILE A 5 17.57 3.34 -32.12
CA ILE A 5 17.88 4.35 -33.15
C ILE A 5 16.91 4.22 -34.33
N GLN A 6 16.49 3.00 -34.66
CA GLN A 6 15.45 2.76 -35.68
C GLN A 6 14.10 3.34 -35.24
N LEU A 7 13.64 3.02 -34.01
CA LEU A 7 12.41 3.56 -33.44
C LEU A 7 12.41 5.10 -33.36
N CYS A 8 13.56 5.72 -33.02
CA CYS A 8 13.68 7.17 -33.03
C CYS A 8 13.52 7.76 -34.44
N ARG A 9 14.10 7.15 -35.49
CA ARG A 9 13.90 7.60 -36.88
C ARG A 9 12.46 7.45 -37.35
N GLU A 10 11.77 6.39 -36.93
CA GLU A 10 10.35 6.19 -37.20
C GLU A 10 9.47 7.25 -36.50
N ALA A 11 9.90 7.74 -35.33
CA ALA A 11 9.33 8.92 -34.66
C ALA A 11 9.81 10.27 -35.24
N GLY A 12 10.60 10.29 -36.32
CA GLY A 12 11.14 11.52 -36.93
C GLY A 12 12.31 12.18 -36.16
N ILE A 13 12.91 11.47 -35.20
CA ILE A 13 13.97 11.95 -34.31
C ILE A 13 15.32 11.41 -34.79
N ASP A 14 16.07 12.22 -35.54
CA ASP A 14 17.45 11.90 -35.98
C ASP A 14 18.45 11.96 -34.80
N THR A 15 18.47 10.90 -34.00
CA THR A 15 19.44 10.74 -32.90
C THR A 15 20.66 9.90 -33.31
N SER A 16 21.85 10.41 -32.99
CA SER A 16 23.12 9.68 -32.98
C SER A 16 23.47 9.12 -31.60
N LYS A 17 22.56 9.22 -30.62
CA LYS A 17 22.77 8.81 -29.22
C LYS A 17 22.08 7.49 -28.94
N THR A 18 22.86 6.53 -28.44
CA THR A 18 22.39 5.23 -27.96
C THR A 18 21.43 5.38 -26.78
N LEU A 19 20.50 4.44 -26.61
CA LEU A 19 19.53 4.40 -25.50
C LEU A 19 20.15 4.64 -24.11
N VAL A 20 21.36 4.12 -23.87
CA VAL A 20 22.08 4.29 -22.60
C VAL A 20 22.40 5.76 -22.32
N GLN A 21 22.93 6.49 -23.31
CA GLN A 21 23.28 7.91 -23.18
C GLN A 21 22.04 8.78 -22.92
N ILE A 22 20.90 8.41 -23.51
CA ILE A 22 19.62 9.11 -23.28
C ILE A 22 19.05 8.79 -21.89
N LYS A 23 19.17 7.54 -21.41
CA LYS A 23 18.80 7.17 -20.01
C LYS A 23 19.66 7.91 -18.98
N GLU A 24 20.96 8.06 -19.22
CA GLU A 24 21.87 8.85 -18.37
C GLU A 24 21.52 10.35 -18.38
N LYS A 25 21.28 10.93 -19.57
CA LYS A 25 20.86 12.33 -19.68
C LYS A 25 19.51 12.58 -19.01
N TRP A 26 18.53 11.69 -19.20
CA TRP A 26 17.25 11.75 -18.52
C TRP A 26 17.42 11.72 -16.99
N ARG A 27 18.22 10.78 -16.45
CA ARG A 27 18.50 10.72 -15.01
C ARG A 27 19.11 12.04 -14.49
N GLY A 28 20.15 12.57 -15.16
CA GLY A 28 20.79 13.82 -14.77
C GLY A 28 19.90 15.08 -14.90
N VAL A 29 18.84 15.04 -15.71
CA VAL A 29 17.81 16.07 -15.79
C VAL A 29 16.75 15.88 -14.68
N PHE A 30 16.31 14.64 -14.46
CA PHE A 30 15.32 14.27 -13.45
C PHE A 30 15.83 14.49 -12.00
N ASP A 31 17.11 14.27 -11.75
CA ASP A 31 17.73 14.54 -10.45
C ASP A 31 17.86 16.05 -10.17
N LYS A 32 18.03 16.89 -11.21
CA LYS A 32 17.92 18.36 -11.09
C LYS A 32 16.50 18.80 -10.81
N TYR A 33 15.52 18.21 -11.50
CA TYR A 33 14.09 18.47 -11.27
C TYR A 33 13.70 18.17 -9.81
N LYS A 34 14.08 16.99 -9.29
CA LYS A 34 13.91 16.65 -7.86
C LYS A 34 14.55 17.67 -6.94
N TYR A 35 15.82 18.04 -7.18
CA TYR A 35 16.51 19.05 -6.37
C TYR A 35 15.76 20.39 -6.33
N VAL A 36 15.10 20.78 -7.43
CA VAL A 36 14.23 21.97 -7.46
C VAL A 36 12.98 21.76 -6.61
N CYS A 37 12.25 20.66 -6.77
CA CYS A 37 11.08 20.33 -5.94
C CYS A 37 11.43 20.29 -4.43
N ASP A 38 12.49 19.57 -4.05
CA ASP A 38 12.95 19.43 -2.66
C ASP A 38 13.43 20.77 -2.07
N ASN A 39 13.95 21.67 -2.90
CA ASN A 39 14.32 23.02 -2.50
C ASN A 39 13.08 23.90 -2.29
N ASN A 40 12.11 23.85 -3.20
CA ASN A 40 10.94 24.72 -3.19
C ASN A 40 9.90 24.29 -2.14
N ASN A 41 9.81 22.99 -1.84
CA ASN A 41 9.02 22.45 -0.72
C ASN A 41 9.60 22.80 0.67
N ARG A 42 10.82 23.35 0.74
CA ARG A 42 11.50 23.65 2.01
C ARG A 42 11.38 25.14 2.36
N THR A 43 10.48 25.42 3.31
CA THR A 43 10.17 26.78 3.81
C THR A 43 11.42 27.58 4.17
N GLY A 44 11.42 28.88 3.84
CA GLY A 44 12.51 29.81 4.19
C GLY A 44 13.70 29.79 3.23
N ARG A 45 13.50 29.37 1.97
CA ARG A 45 14.53 29.30 0.93
C ARG A 45 14.00 29.82 -0.40
N ASP A 46 14.86 30.46 -1.18
CA ASP A 46 14.48 31.01 -2.48
C ASP A 46 13.99 29.92 -3.44
N SER A 47 12.89 30.22 -4.13
CA SER A 47 12.34 29.37 -5.19
C SER A 47 13.34 29.24 -6.32
N LYS A 48 13.72 28.01 -6.66
CA LYS A 48 14.52 27.70 -7.84
C LYS A 48 13.61 27.21 -8.96
N THR A 49 14.08 27.36 -10.18
CA THR A 49 13.53 26.72 -11.38
C THR A 49 14.68 26.09 -12.15
N CYS A 50 14.36 25.27 -13.15
CA CYS A 50 15.32 24.86 -14.18
C CYS A 50 14.65 24.95 -15.56
N GLU A 51 15.47 25.00 -16.62
CA GLU A 51 15.02 25.22 -18.00
C GLU A 51 14.00 24.20 -18.52
N PHE A 52 13.88 23.05 -17.85
CA PHE A 52 12.95 21.96 -18.17
C PHE A 52 11.98 21.68 -17.02
N TYR A 53 11.84 22.59 -16.05
CA TYR A 53 11.02 22.34 -14.85
C TYR A 53 9.56 22.12 -15.22
N ASP A 54 8.99 23.07 -15.96
CA ASP A 54 7.57 23.08 -16.32
C ASP A 54 7.22 21.90 -17.26
N ASP A 55 8.07 21.63 -18.26
CA ASP A 55 7.96 20.46 -19.15
C ASP A 55 7.91 19.12 -18.38
N ILE A 56 8.68 18.99 -17.30
CA ILE A 56 8.76 17.77 -16.49
C ILE A 56 7.63 17.72 -15.46
N ASP A 57 7.24 18.86 -14.86
CA ASP A 57 6.12 18.91 -13.92
C ASP A 57 4.79 18.61 -14.63
N GLU A 58 4.52 19.19 -15.81
CA GLU A 58 3.31 18.87 -16.60
C GLU A 58 3.27 17.37 -16.97
N PHE A 59 4.40 16.79 -17.38
CA PHE A 59 4.52 15.37 -17.69
C PHE A 59 4.30 14.47 -16.46
N MET A 60 4.80 14.88 -15.29
CA MET A 60 4.65 14.14 -14.04
C MET A 60 3.24 14.29 -13.45
N ALA A 61 2.65 15.47 -13.50
CA ALA A 61 1.27 15.76 -13.09
C ALA A 61 0.24 15.04 -13.98
N SER A 62 0.56 14.83 -15.25
CA SER A 62 -0.21 13.99 -16.18
C SER A 62 -0.16 12.49 -15.86
N SER A 63 0.70 12.06 -14.94
CA SER A 63 0.84 10.66 -14.54
C SER A 63 -0.17 10.27 -13.46
N ASP A 64 -1.03 9.29 -13.76
CA ASP A 64 -2.00 8.69 -12.82
C ASP A 64 -1.32 8.02 -11.60
N LYS A 65 0.01 7.86 -11.62
CA LYS A 65 0.83 7.43 -10.46
C LYS A 65 1.18 8.55 -9.48
N VAL A 66 1.09 9.81 -9.91
CA VAL A 66 1.42 11.01 -9.12
C VAL A 66 0.15 11.76 -8.74
N ASN A 67 -0.80 11.86 -9.68
CA ASN A 67 -2.14 12.40 -9.47
C ASN A 67 -3.21 11.38 -9.89
N PRO A 68 -3.61 10.43 -9.00
CA PRO A 68 -4.54 9.37 -9.35
C PRO A 68 -5.95 9.93 -9.55
N LYS A 69 -6.56 9.67 -10.70
CA LYS A 69 -7.87 10.25 -11.12
C LYS A 69 -9.06 9.87 -10.23
N PHE A 70 -8.84 9.00 -9.24
CA PHE A 70 -9.85 8.47 -8.31
C PHE A 70 -9.81 9.14 -6.93
N VAL A 71 -8.86 10.05 -6.67
CA VAL A 71 -8.82 10.83 -5.43
C VAL A 71 -9.99 11.80 -5.42
N LYS A 72 -11.10 11.35 -4.83
CA LYS A 72 -12.25 12.22 -4.52
C LYS A 72 -11.78 13.29 -3.55
N GLU A 73 -11.81 14.54 -3.98
CA GLU A 73 -11.54 15.69 -3.12
C GLU A 73 -12.45 15.61 -1.88
N THR A 74 -11.84 15.44 -0.71
CA THR A 74 -12.57 15.64 0.55
C THR A 74 -12.85 17.13 0.63
N ASN A 75 -14.11 17.51 0.40
CA ASN A 75 -14.53 18.90 0.27
C ASN A 75 -14.55 19.60 1.64
N VAL A 76 -13.36 19.84 2.18
CA VAL A 76 -13.14 20.62 3.40
C VAL A 76 -13.49 22.06 3.07
N ALA A 77 -14.73 22.43 3.42
CA ALA A 77 -15.31 23.73 3.07
C ALA A 77 -14.50 24.89 3.66
N SER A 78 -13.53 25.39 2.89
CA SER A 78 -12.65 26.50 3.25
C SER A 78 -13.50 27.76 3.47
N GLN A 79 -13.81 28.06 4.73
CA GLN A 79 -14.81 29.05 5.10
C GLN A 79 -14.31 30.48 4.79
N LYS A 80 -14.65 30.95 3.59
CA LYS A 80 -14.30 32.24 3.00
C LYS A 80 -14.74 33.44 3.85
N ARG A 81 -13.92 33.83 4.84
CA ARG A 81 -14.09 35.08 5.60
C ARG A 81 -13.34 36.22 4.91
N LYS A 82 -14.10 37.16 4.33
CA LYS A 82 -13.57 38.44 3.83
C LYS A 82 -13.37 39.41 5.01
N GLY A 83 -12.28 40.18 4.97
CA GLY A 83 -12.27 41.59 5.39
C GLY A 83 -12.07 41.91 6.88
N SER A 84 -10.84 42.31 7.21
CA SER A 84 -10.49 43.51 7.98
C SER A 84 -11.20 43.83 9.31
N LYS A 85 -10.45 43.84 10.43
CA LYS A 85 -9.74 45.04 10.95
C LYS A 85 -8.77 44.67 12.11
N GLU A 86 -7.88 45.58 12.49
CA GLU A 86 -7.01 45.54 13.68
C GLU A 86 -7.84 45.77 14.98
N VAL A 87 -7.37 45.61 16.24
CA VAL A 87 -6.01 45.72 16.84
C VAL A 87 -5.90 44.96 18.20
N SER A 88 -4.66 44.58 18.59
CA SER A 88 -4.07 44.56 19.96
C SER A 88 -4.50 43.59 21.10
N ALA A 89 -3.48 43.21 21.92
CA ALA A 89 -3.47 42.55 23.26
C ALA A 89 -4.00 41.08 23.36
N ALA A 90 -3.29 40.08 23.92
CA ALA A 90 -2.67 39.89 25.25
C ALA A 90 -3.75 39.66 26.35
N GLU A 91 -3.66 38.74 27.33
CA GLU A 91 -2.63 37.84 27.93
C GLU A 91 -3.35 36.49 28.35
N GLU A 92 -2.80 35.36 28.85
CA GLU A 92 -1.45 34.80 29.14
C GLU A 92 -1.55 33.25 29.37
N SER A 93 -0.43 32.49 29.37
CA SER A 93 -0.21 31.12 29.95
C SER A 93 -0.96 29.93 29.32
N ASP A 94 -0.58 28.64 29.48
CA ASP A 94 0.49 27.97 30.26
C ASP A 94 1.22 26.90 29.40
N CYS A 95 2.43 26.47 29.78
CA CYS A 95 3.22 25.48 29.05
C CYS A 95 3.86 24.40 29.95
N VAL A 96 3.36 23.16 29.85
CA VAL A 96 3.98 21.99 30.53
C VAL A 96 4.53 21.00 29.51
N ALA A 97 5.86 21.01 29.36
CA ALA A 97 6.62 19.89 28.81
C ALA A 97 7.27 19.10 29.94
N THR A 98 7.25 17.77 29.87
CA THR A 98 8.14 16.91 30.67
C THR A 98 8.43 15.64 29.87
N THR A 99 9.71 15.29 29.82
CA THR A 99 10.29 14.20 29.02
C THR A 99 10.62 12.99 29.89
N ALA A 100 10.47 11.76 29.36
CA ALA A 100 11.46 10.68 29.48
C ALA A 100 11.00 9.36 28.81
N ASP A 101 11.76 8.87 27.83
CA ASP A 101 11.98 7.44 27.61
C ASP A 101 13.25 7.02 28.40
N PRO A 102 13.47 5.73 28.75
CA PRO A 102 14.17 4.86 27.79
C PRO A 102 13.89 3.33 27.84
N ILE A 103 13.71 2.74 26.65
CA ILE A 103 14.35 1.51 26.10
C ILE A 103 14.69 0.32 27.05
N THR A 104 14.08 -0.86 26.79
CA THR A 104 14.66 -2.23 26.67
C THR A 104 13.49 -3.22 26.46
N ASP A 105 13.33 -4.03 25.41
CA ASP A 105 14.22 -4.95 24.64
C ASP A 105 14.41 -6.33 25.31
N THR A 106 14.58 -7.40 24.50
CA THR A 106 14.70 -8.85 24.82
C THR A 106 13.41 -9.71 24.69
N GLU A 107 13.18 -10.26 23.49
CA GLU A 107 12.69 -11.65 23.29
C GLU A 107 13.83 -12.65 23.65
N PRO A 108 13.63 -13.98 23.94
CA PRO A 108 12.77 -14.92 23.19
C PRO A 108 12.23 -16.15 24.00
N GLY A 109 11.78 -17.20 23.30
CA GLY A 109 11.86 -18.60 23.80
C GLY A 109 10.73 -19.55 23.36
N GLU A 110 11.08 -20.69 22.77
CA GLU A 110 10.15 -21.72 22.26
C GLU A 110 10.20 -23.05 23.07
N ASP A 111 9.32 -23.99 22.68
CA ASP A 111 9.42 -25.46 22.81
C ASP A 111 8.98 -26.32 24.04
N ASP A 112 8.10 -27.27 23.69
CA ASP A 112 8.02 -28.72 24.00
C ASP A 112 7.94 -29.30 25.46
N ASN A 113 6.70 -29.57 25.90
CA ASN A 113 6.14 -30.94 26.13
C ASN A 113 6.70 -31.92 27.21
N THR A 114 5.89 -32.96 27.46
CA THR A 114 6.18 -34.25 28.14
C THR A 114 6.19 -34.40 29.70
N LYS A 115 4.98 -34.63 30.23
CA LYS A 115 4.53 -35.90 30.88
C LYS A 115 5.11 -36.44 32.23
N ILE A 116 4.16 -36.85 33.11
CA ILE A 116 4.18 -37.88 34.21
C ILE A 116 5.10 -37.66 35.46
N LYS A 117 4.59 -37.47 36.70
CA LYS A 117 4.04 -38.51 37.63
C LYS A 117 3.44 -37.93 38.93
N GLN A 118 2.52 -38.65 39.57
CA GLN A 118 2.10 -38.48 40.99
C GLN A 118 2.79 -39.53 41.91
N PRO A 119 2.82 -39.33 43.24
CA PRO A 119 1.76 -39.87 44.13
C PRO A 119 1.32 -38.87 45.23
N ASN A 120 0.02 -38.60 45.44
CA ASN A 120 -0.99 -39.42 46.15
C ASN A 120 -0.77 -39.59 47.68
N GLN A 121 -1.56 -38.88 48.51
CA GLN A 121 -2.27 -39.53 49.63
C GLN A 121 -3.44 -38.72 50.27
N LYS A 122 -4.66 -39.30 50.14
CA LYS A 122 -5.78 -39.37 51.11
C LYS A 122 -6.02 -38.23 52.15
N LYS A 123 -7.22 -37.64 52.10
CA LYS A 123 -8.23 -37.65 53.19
C LYS A 123 -9.62 -37.16 52.73
N ASN A 124 -10.65 -37.97 52.97
CA ASN A 124 -12.09 -37.68 52.89
C ASN A 124 -12.66 -37.96 54.31
N PRO A 125 -13.73 -37.28 54.80
CA PRO A 125 -15.10 -37.60 54.35
C PRO A 125 -16.13 -36.43 54.38
N SER A 126 -17.34 -36.74 53.90
CA SER A 126 -18.58 -35.92 53.91
C SER A 126 -18.56 -34.66 53.03
N GLY A 127 -19.68 -34.26 52.39
CA GLY A 127 -20.94 -34.98 52.19
C GLY A 127 -22.03 -34.05 51.64
N LEU A 128 -22.85 -34.53 50.69
CA LEU A 128 -24.01 -33.83 50.09
C LEU A 128 -23.63 -32.56 49.25
N GLN A 129 -24.14 -32.29 48.05
CA GLN A 129 -25.08 -33.00 47.17
C GLN A 129 -24.56 -32.96 45.72
N ARG A 130 -24.52 -34.08 45.00
CA ARG A 130 -24.43 -34.04 43.53
C ARG A 130 -25.82 -33.71 42.99
N LYS A 131 -26.03 -32.49 42.46
CA LYS A 131 -27.17 -32.21 41.59
C LYS A 131 -27.11 -33.20 40.42
N LYS A 132 -27.95 -34.23 40.44
CA LYS A 132 -28.20 -35.08 39.28
C LYS A 132 -28.82 -34.19 38.20
N ARG A 133 -28.01 -33.66 37.28
CA ARG A 133 -28.53 -33.28 35.96
C ARG A 133 -29.19 -34.54 35.43
N LYS A 134 -30.51 -34.48 35.23
CA LYS A 134 -31.27 -35.56 34.62
C LYS A 134 -30.71 -35.70 33.22
N THR A 135 -29.91 -36.73 32.96
CA THR A 135 -29.57 -37.14 31.61
C THR A 135 -30.89 -37.57 30.98
N THR A 136 -31.55 -36.63 30.30
CA THR A 136 -32.33 -36.99 29.12
C THR A 136 -31.42 -37.83 28.25
N SER A 137 -31.89 -38.98 27.77
CA SER A 137 -31.14 -39.69 26.73
C SER A 137 -30.99 -38.69 25.60
N ILE A 138 -29.75 -38.29 25.30
CA ILE A 138 -29.48 -37.66 24.02
C ILE A 138 -29.73 -38.79 23.03
N ASP A 139 -30.63 -38.55 22.09
CA ASP A 139 -31.00 -39.56 21.13
C ASP A 139 -29.77 -39.89 20.27
N SER A 140 -29.46 -41.17 20.06
CA SER A 140 -28.21 -41.55 19.38
C SER A 140 -28.16 -40.91 17.99
N THR A 141 -29.33 -40.92 17.33
CA THR A 141 -29.65 -40.23 16.09
C THR A 141 -29.35 -38.73 16.10
N ASP A 142 -29.64 -37.99 17.17
CA ASP A 142 -29.29 -36.55 17.27
C ASP A 142 -27.76 -36.35 17.31
N THR A 143 -27.02 -37.19 18.04
CA THR A 143 -25.55 -37.13 18.04
C THR A 143 -24.94 -37.57 16.71
N GLU A 144 -25.51 -38.58 16.06
CA GLU A 144 -25.04 -39.08 14.75
C GLU A 144 -25.30 -38.05 13.64
N ASN A 145 -26.47 -37.41 13.64
CA ASN A 145 -26.80 -36.30 12.73
C ASN A 145 -25.85 -35.09 12.94
N ALA A 146 -25.54 -34.75 14.19
CA ALA A 146 -24.60 -33.66 14.50
C ALA A 146 -23.16 -33.96 14.02
N ILE A 147 -22.71 -35.22 14.13
CA ILE A 147 -21.41 -35.67 13.61
C ILE A 147 -21.40 -35.64 12.07
N LEU A 148 -22.49 -36.05 11.43
CA LEU A 148 -22.61 -36.02 9.96
C LEU A 148 -22.54 -34.59 9.41
N HIS A 149 -23.31 -33.65 9.96
CA HIS A 149 -23.25 -32.24 9.56
C HIS A 149 -21.87 -31.60 9.83
N MET A 150 -21.18 -31.98 10.89
CA MET A 150 -19.80 -31.51 11.14
C MET A 150 -18.84 -31.97 10.02
N PHE A 151 -18.99 -33.22 9.56
CA PHE A 151 -18.16 -33.79 8.50
C PHE A 151 -18.46 -33.15 7.13
N GLU A 152 -19.74 -32.94 6.83
CA GLU A 152 -20.23 -32.23 5.64
C GLU A 152 -19.73 -30.77 5.61
N ALA A 153 -19.86 -30.03 6.71
CA ALA A 153 -19.35 -28.66 6.83
C ALA A 153 -17.82 -28.58 6.70
N GLN A 154 -17.08 -29.59 7.19
CA GLN A 154 -15.63 -29.68 6.99
C GLN A 154 -15.26 -29.96 5.52
N GLN A 155 -16.08 -30.73 4.80
CA GLN A 155 -15.90 -30.97 3.36
C GLN A 155 -16.22 -29.73 2.51
N GLU A 156 -17.31 -29.01 2.81
CA GLU A 156 -17.62 -27.73 2.15
C GLU A 156 -16.51 -26.70 2.40
N ALA A 157 -16.05 -26.59 3.65
CA ALA A 157 -14.97 -25.65 4.02
C ALA A 157 -13.66 -25.93 3.25
N PHE A 158 -13.35 -27.18 2.95
CA PHE A 158 -12.17 -27.56 2.16
C PHE A 158 -12.30 -27.12 0.70
N GLN A 159 -13.37 -27.53 0.01
CA GLN A 159 -13.64 -27.14 -1.39
C GLN A 159 -13.72 -25.61 -1.54
N ARG A 160 -14.28 -24.93 -0.53
CA ARG A 160 -14.42 -23.47 -0.47
C ARG A 160 -13.14 -22.74 -0.04
N SER A 161 -12.09 -23.45 0.36
CA SER A 161 -10.72 -22.92 0.39
C SER A 161 -10.10 -23.05 -0.99
N GLU A 162 -10.12 -24.25 -1.59
CA GLU A 162 -9.54 -24.51 -2.92
C GLU A 162 -10.07 -23.53 -3.97
N GLU A 163 -11.39 -23.29 -4.01
CA GLU A 163 -12.03 -22.31 -4.92
C GLU A 163 -11.61 -20.85 -4.65
N LYS A 164 -11.27 -20.50 -3.41
CA LYS A 164 -10.74 -19.16 -3.07
C LYS A 164 -9.27 -19.03 -3.44
N ASP A 165 -8.49 -20.07 -3.20
CA ASP A 165 -7.04 -20.09 -3.43
C ASP A 165 -6.74 -20.11 -4.94
N GLU A 166 -7.53 -20.84 -5.73
CA GLU A 166 -7.51 -20.76 -7.20
C GLU A 166 -7.88 -19.34 -7.69
N ARG A 167 -8.97 -18.75 -7.16
CA ARG A 167 -9.35 -17.36 -7.50
C ARG A 167 -8.28 -16.34 -7.11
N MET A 168 -7.61 -16.53 -5.98
CA MET A 168 -6.52 -15.66 -5.53
C MET A 168 -5.32 -15.74 -6.48
N LEU A 169 -4.92 -16.96 -6.87
CA LEU A 169 -3.83 -17.19 -7.81
C LEU A 169 -4.16 -16.62 -9.20
N GLN A 170 -5.38 -16.85 -9.70
CA GLN A 170 -5.86 -16.29 -10.97
C GLN A 170 -5.88 -14.75 -10.94
N ALA A 171 -6.34 -14.14 -9.84
CA ALA A 171 -6.32 -12.69 -9.66
C ALA A 171 -4.90 -12.12 -9.59
N MET A 172 -3.96 -12.84 -8.97
CA MET A 172 -2.54 -12.47 -8.91
C MET A 172 -1.90 -12.47 -10.31
N MET A 173 -2.07 -13.56 -11.07
CA MET A 173 -1.54 -13.66 -12.44
C MET A 173 -2.14 -12.59 -13.35
N LYS A 174 -3.47 -12.42 -13.33
CA LYS A 174 -4.13 -11.38 -14.13
C LYS A 174 -3.69 -9.96 -13.72
N SER A 175 -3.50 -9.69 -12.43
CA SER A 175 -2.99 -8.40 -11.97
C SER A 175 -1.54 -8.14 -12.42
N GLN A 176 -0.74 -9.19 -12.64
CA GLN A 176 0.61 -9.08 -13.20
C GLN A 176 0.54 -8.74 -14.70
N GLU A 177 -0.32 -9.41 -15.46
CA GLU A 177 -0.58 -9.13 -16.88
C GLU A 177 -1.12 -7.71 -17.09
N ASP A 178 -2.16 -7.31 -16.35
CA ASP A 178 -2.75 -5.96 -16.41
C ASP A 178 -1.76 -4.87 -15.97
N ALA A 179 -0.75 -5.20 -15.14
CA ALA A 179 0.33 -4.26 -14.80
C ALA A 179 1.37 -4.13 -15.94
N GLN A 180 1.76 -5.23 -16.58
CA GLN A 180 2.66 -5.20 -17.75
C GLN A 180 2.00 -4.47 -18.93
N ARG A 181 0.73 -4.79 -19.21
CA ARG A 181 -0.08 -4.15 -20.26
C ARG A 181 -0.15 -2.64 -20.07
N ARG A 182 -0.53 -2.15 -18.88
CA ARG A 182 -0.57 -0.71 -18.59
C ARG A 182 0.81 -0.04 -18.71
N HIS A 183 1.90 -0.76 -18.44
CA HIS A 183 3.25 -0.22 -18.67
C HIS A 183 3.57 -0.07 -20.17
N GLN A 184 3.16 -1.04 -21.01
CA GLN A 184 3.30 -0.94 -22.46
C GLN A 184 2.44 0.20 -23.03
N GLU A 185 1.16 0.27 -22.66
CA GLU A 185 0.21 1.33 -23.06
C GLU A 185 0.72 2.73 -22.66
N PHE A 186 1.26 2.89 -21.44
CA PHE A 186 1.93 4.11 -21.01
C PHE A 186 3.14 4.45 -21.90
N THR A 187 4.01 3.47 -22.18
CA THR A 187 5.23 3.69 -22.98
C THR A 187 4.90 4.13 -24.42
N VAL A 188 3.89 3.52 -25.05
CA VAL A 188 3.38 3.93 -26.36
C VAL A 188 2.80 5.35 -26.31
N THR A 189 2.06 5.69 -25.25
CA THR A 189 1.49 7.04 -25.06
C THR A 189 2.59 8.11 -24.92
N VAL A 190 3.66 7.82 -24.19
CA VAL A 190 4.83 8.71 -24.06
C VAL A 190 5.53 8.90 -25.41
N LEU A 191 5.74 7.84 -26.18
CA LEU A 191 6.35 7.92 -27.52
C LEU A 191 5.49 8.74 -28.49
N ALA A 192 4.16 8.55 -28.49
CA ALA A 192 3.24 9.36 -29.29
C ALA A 192 3.31 10.85 -28.92
N LYS A 193 3.32 11.17 -27.62
CA LYS A 193 3.42 12.56 -27.15
C LYS A 193 4.76 13.22 -27.47
N LEU A 194 5.87 12.47 -27.44
CA LEU A 194 7.14 12.97 -27.95
C LEU A 194 7.07 13.26 -29.46
N GLY A 195 6.43 12.39 -30.24
CA GLY A 195 6.15 12.61 -31.66
C GLY A 195 5.38 13.91 -31.93
N ASP A 196 4.29 14.17 -31.20
CA ASP A 196 3.51 15.42 -31.29
C ASP A 196 4.40 16.67 -31.08
N ILE A 197 5.27 16.62 -30.06
CA ILE A 197 6.16 17.73 -29.67
C ILE A 197 7.25 18.00 -30.74
N PHE A 198 7.84 16.94 -31.31
CA PHE A 198 8.85 17.09 -32.37
C PHE A 198 8.23 17.49 -33.72
N ALA A 199 7.00 17.02 -34.02
CA ALA A 199 6.26 17.44 -35.20
C ALA A 199 5.85 18.92 -35.15
N SER A 200 5.50 19.43 -33.95
CA SER A 200 5.06 20.83 -33.74
C SER A 200 6.19 21.87 -33.75
N LYS A 201 7.44 21.47 -34.01
CA LYS A 201 8.63 22.36 -34.10
C LYS A 201 9.20 22.47 -35.52
N LYS A 202 8.33 22.37 -36.54
CA LYS A 202 8.61 22.66 -37.96
C LYS A 202 7.70 23.77 -38.47
#